data_AF-A0A8J8NLH0-F1
#
_entry.id   AF-A0A8J8NLH0-F1
#
_cell.length_a   1.000
_cell.length_b   1.000
_cell.length_c   1.000
_cell.angle_alpha   90.00
_cell.angle_beta   90.00
_cell.angle_gamma   90.00
#
_symmetry.space_group_name_H-M   'P 1'
#
loop_
_entity.id
_entity.type
_entity.pdbx_description
1 polymer ?
#
loop_
_entity_poly.entity_id
_entity_poly.type
_entity_poly.pdbx_seq_one_letter_code
_entity_poly.pdbx_strand_id
1 'polypeptide(L)'
;MTQIIPYLFLGDMDLAQDKESLSIINCKHILHCTNTFKPCFESDFNYKALSINDMPQENLLLLFDDAIDFIKHAIDSEETIYVHCNAGVSRSASFVIAYFIREHGLTFEEALNFVKAKRGCVFPNYGFQKQLQQYAKTVASSKKGSDSGKGGAGDIASVLPSTAAVDLQAMFSQPPPMTSIEESKEQPAVAEAPKPVEAEAVQKLQYSCKKCRKVLFSEDNLEEHMSKVKAYNTKTHSLREVSQECSSIFLEQMDWIVIEDESEQMGKISCPKCQEKIGKYYIYGAQCSCGRWVAPGYQIHKSKVDEIRPFVL
;
A
#
# COMPACT_ATOMS: atom_id res chain seq x y z
N MET A 1 6.20 2.01 6.91
CA MET A 1 6.76 0.65 7.04
C MET A 1 5.64 -0.26 7.47
N THR A 2 5.48 -1.39 6.79
CA THR A 2 4.39 -2.34 7.04
C THR A 2 4.99 -3.74 6.95
N GLN A 3 4.80 -4.55 7.99
CA GLN A 3 5.14 -5.97 7.92
C GLN A 3 4.12 -6.67 7.03
N ILE A 4 4.60 -7.34 5.98
CA ILE A 4 3.74 -8.10 5.06
C ILE A 4 3.59 -9.53 5.57
N ILE A 5 4.73 -10.17 5.86
CA ILE A 5 4.86 -11.48 6.52
C ILE A 5 6.09 -11.43 7.45
N PRO A 6 6.35 -12.45 8.30
CA PRO A 6 7.60 -12.54 9.05
C PRO A 6 8.82 -12.26 8.15
N TYR A 7 9.75 -11.46 8.67
CA TYR A 7 10.98 -11.02 8.01
C TYR A 7 10.82 -10.14 6.75
N LEU A 8 9.62 -9.95 6.19
CA LEU A 8 9.40 -9.12 4.99
C LEU A 8 8.61 -7.84 5.31
N PHE A 9 9.28 -6.69 5.18
CA PHE A 9 8.66 -5.38 5.34
C PHE A 9 8.62 -4.60 4.02
N LEU A 10 7.54 -3.86 3.81
CA LEU A 10 7.33 -2.96 2.66
C LEU A 10 7.15 -1.52 3.14
N GLY A 11 7.77 -0.56 2.43
CA GLY A 11 7.56 0.85 2.72
C GLY A 11 8.15 1.84 1.73
N ASP A 12 8.29 3.07 2.22
CA ASP A 12 8.68 4.30 1.52
C ASP A 12 10.10 4.73 1.87
N MET A 13 10.55 5.81 1.24
CA MET A 13 11.91 6.35 1.39
C MET A 13 12.17 6.90 2.78
N ASP A 14 11.20 7.57 3.39
CA ASP A 14 11.41 8.29 4.66
C ASP A 14 11.99 7.35 5.73
N LEU A 15 11.49 6.11 5.76
CA LEU A 15 11.94 5.08 6.68
C LEU A 15 13.19 4.34 6.20
N ALA A 16 13.46 4.30 4.89
CA ALA A 16 14.71 3.80 4.36
C ALA A 16 15.91 4.68 4.76
N GLN A 17 15.65 5.96 5.03
CA GLN A 17 16.64 6.95 5.44
C GLN A 17 16.74 7.10 6.96
N ASP A 18 15.95 6.34 7.73
CA ASP A 18 15.96 6.35 9.18
C ASP A 18 16.58 5.06 9.73
N LYS A 19 17.85 5.17 10.15
CA LYS A 19 18.61 4.05 10.71
C LYS A 19 17.99 3.50 12.00
N GLU A 20 17.31 4.34 12.79
CA GLU A 20 16.67 3.91 14.03
C GLU A 20 15.46 3.02 13.72
N SER A 21 14.58 3.47 12.81
CA SER A 21 13.46 2.65 12.32
C SER A 21 13.90 1.30 11.74
N LEU A 22 14.98 1.29 10.95
CA LEU A 22 15.55 0.05 10.41
C LEU A 22 16.12 -0.87 11.50
N SER A 23 16.68 -0.29 12.57
CA SER A 23 17.21 -1.06 13.71
C SER A 23 16.09 -1.68 14.54
N ILE A 24 14.96 -0.99 14.71
CA ILE A 24 13.78 -1.49 15.45
C ILE A 24 13.25 -2.80 14.85
N ILE A 25 13.25 -2.93 13.52
CA ILE A 25 12.82 -4.17 12.84
C ILE A 25 13.95 -5.19 12.67
N ASN A 26 15.13 -4.93 13.25
CA ASN A 26 16.34 -5.72 13.07
C ASN A 26 16.66 -5.97 11.58
N CYS A 27 16.53 -4.92 10.75
CA CYS A 27 16.78 -5.01 9.32
C CYS A 27 18.22 -5.42 9.03
N LYS A 28 18.40 -6.36 8.10
CA LYS A 28 19.71 -6.80 7.59
C LYS A 28 19.86 -6.59 6.09
N HIS A 29 18.74 -6.71 5.36
CA HIS A 29 18.72 -6.61 3.90
C HIS A 29 17.80 -5.48 3.45
N ILE A 30 18.19 -4.75 2.41
CA ILE A 30 17.37 -3.67 1.85
C ILE A 30 17.32 -3.81 0.33
N LEU A 31 16.10 -4.03 -0.20
CA LEU A 31 15.84 -3.96 -1.63
C LEU A 31 15.41 -2.53 -1.96
N HIS A 32 16.31 -1.80 -2.61
CA HIS A 32 16.18 -0.39 -2.95
C HIS A 32 15.68 -0.23 -4.39
N CYS A 33 14.39 0.03 -4.56
CA CYS A 33 13.71 0.04 -5.86
C CYS A 33 13.49 1.47 -6.41
N THR A 34 14.55 2.28 -6.49
CA THR A 34 14.46 3.65 -7.02
C THR A 34 15.79 4.15 -7.58
N ASN A 35 15.72 5.15 -8.44
CA ASN A 35 16.88 5.85 -9.01
C ASN A 35 16.99 7.31 -8.53
N THR A 36 16.08 7.77 -7.67
CA THR A 36 16.01 9.19 -7.28
C THR A 36 17.01 9.57 -6.19
N PHE A 37 17.54 8.60 -5.44
CA PHE A 37 18.59 8.79 -4.44
C PHE A 37 19.38 7.49 -4.31
N LYS A 38 20.56 7.56 -3.68
CA LYS A 38 21.39 6.39 -3.41
C LYS A 38 21.07 5.79 -2.03
N PRO A 39 21.29 4.49 -1.82
CA PRO A 39 21.32 3.89 -0.50
C PRO A 39 22.06 4.74 0.55
N CYS A 40 21.47 4.94 1.73
CA CYS A 40 22.01 5.86 2.73
C CYS A 40 23.01 5.22 3.70
N PHE A 41 22.97 3.89 3.84
CA PHE A 41 23.66 3.15 4.89
C PHE A 41 24.39 1.93 4.32
N GLU A 42 25.08 2.09 3.19
CA GLU A 42 25.71 0.98 2.43
C GLU A 42 26.67 0.12 3.24
N SER A 43 27.27 0.66 4.31
CA SER A 43 28.15 -0.08 5.21
C SER A 43 27.44 -0.90 6.29
N ASP A 44 26.16 -0.62 6.55
CA ASP A 44 25.41 -1.18 7.69
C ASP A 44 24.45 -2.30 7.29
N PHE A 45 24.01 -2.32 6.03
CA PHE A 45 23.02 -3.28 5.52
C PHE A 45 23.46 -3.88 4.20
N ASN A 46 22.96 -5.07 3.91
CA ASN A 46 23.11 -5.69 2.60
C ASN A 46 22.11 -5.06 1.63
N TYR A 47 22.59 -4.25 0.70
CA TYR A 47 21.74 -3.60 -0.29
C TYR A 47 21.69 -4.37 -1.60
N LYS A 48 20.49 -4.39 -2.19
CA LYS A 48 20.30 -4.61 -3.62
C LYS A 48 19.62 -3.39 -4.22
N ALA A 49 20.36 -2.61 -5.01
CA ALA A 49 19.86 -1.38 -5.61
C ALA A 49 19.40 -1.62 -7.05
N LEU A 50 18.10 -1.46 -7.27
CA LEU A 50 17.47 -1.50 -8.59
C LEU A 50 17.17 -0.06 -9.02
N SER A 51 17.96 0.45 -9.97
CA SER A 51 17.78 1.78 -10.54
C SER A 51 16.61 1.78 -11.52
N ILE A 52 15.40 2.04 -11.02
CA ILE A 52 14.15 1.98 -11.81
C ILE A 52 13.25 3.20 -11.64
N ASN A 53 12.64 3.63 -12.75
CA ASN A 53 11.63 4.68 -12.78
C ASN A 53 10.24 4.14 -12.47
N ASP A 54 9.34 4.99 -11.95
CA ASP A 54 7.93 4.61 -11.74
C ASP A 54 7.08 4.91 -12.98
N MET A 55 7.53 4.43 -14.12
CA MET A 55 6.88 4.67 -15.40
C MET A 55 6.37 3.36 -16.00
N PRO A 56 5.20 3.35 -16.66
CA PRO A 56 4.65 2.14 -17.26
C PRO A 56 5.55 1.45 -18.30
N GLN A 57 6.49 2.18 -18.88
CA GLN A 57 7.45 1.69 -19.88
C GLN A 57 8.69 1.02 -19.25
N GLU A 58 8.93 1.22 -17.95
CA GLU A 58 10.06 0.61 -17.25
C GLU A 58 9.87 -0.92 -17.20
N ASN A 59 10.92 -1.68 -17.54
CA ASN A 59 10.83 -3.13 -17.71
C ASN A 59 11.32 -3.87 -16.46
N LEU A 60 10.38 -4.30 -15.62
CA LEU A 60 10.64 -5.07 -14.40
C LEU A 60 10.79 -6.58 -14.64
N LEU A 61 10.30 -7.11 -15.77
CA LEU A 61 10.32 -8.55 -16.04
C LEU A 61 11.72 -9.15 -15.94
N LEU A 62 12.74 -8.41 -16.40
CA LEU A 62 14.13 -8.83 -16.36
C LEU A 62 14.75 -8.78 -14.97
N LEU A 63 14.09 -8.09 -14.02
CA LEU A 63 14.59 -7.86 -12.67
C LEU A 63 13.89 -8.73 -11.63
N PHE A 64 12.72 -9.29 -11.96
CA PHE A 64 11.92 -10.03 -10.99
C PHE A 64 12.69 -11.20 -10.38
N ASP A 65 13.29 -12.07 -11.19
CA ASP A 65 13.91 -13.28 -10.64
C ASP A 65 15.05 -12.96 -9.66
N ASP A 66 15.97 -12.09 -10.08
CA ASP A 66 17.13 -11.68 -9.28
C ASP A 66 16.73 -10.90 -8.00
N ALA A 67 15.65 -10.12 -8.06
CA ALA A 67 15.13 -9.40 -6.91
C ALA A 67 14.39 -10.32 -5.92
N ILE A 68 13.60 -11.26 -6.43
CA ILE A 68 12.85 -12.21 -5.60
C ILE A 68 13.83 -13.20 -4.95
N ASP A 69 14.89 -13.61 -5.63
CA ASP A 69 15.96 -14.44 -5.05
C ASP A 69 16.59 -13.74 -3.84
N PHE A 70 16.82 -12.42 -3.94
CA PHE A 70 17.34 -11.63 -2.82
C PHE A 70 16.34 -11.54 -1.65
N ILE A 71 15.05 -11.35 -1.94
CA ILE A 71 14.00 -11.37 -0.92
C ILE A 71 13.93 -12.73 -0.23
N LYS A 72 13.90 -13.80 -1.02
CA LYS A 72 13.83 -15.17 -0.55
C LYS A 72 15.03 -15.53 0.32
N HIS A 73 16.24 -15.19 -0.12
CA HIS A 73 17.46 -15.43 0.64
C HIS A 73 17.38 -14.84 2.06
N ALA A 74 16.92 -13.59 2.19
CA ALA A 74 16.77 -12.95 3.49
C ALA A 74 15.75 -13.69 4.37
N ILE A 75 14.58 -14.01 3.82
CA ILE A 75 13.50 -14.70 4.55
C ILE A 75 13.93 -16.12 4.96
N ASP A 76 14.55 -16.89 4.07
CA ASP A 76 15.04 -18.25 4.34
C ASP A 76 16.16 -18.25 5.40
N SER A 77 16.90 -17.15 5.51
CA SER A 77 17.93 -16.95 6.54
C SER A 77 17.37 -16.41 7.87
N GLU A 78 16.04 -16.24 7.98
CA GLU A 78 15.38 -15.60 9.12
C GLU A 78 15.90 -14.19 9.41
N GLU A 79 16.34 -13.48 8.35
CA GLU A 79 16.85 -12.13 8.42
C GLU A 79 15.84 -11.14 7.85
N THR A 80 15.59 -10.05 8.59
CA THR A 80 14.61 -9.05 8.14
C THR A 80 15.10 -8.32 6.89
N ILE A 81 14.25 -8.31 5.86
CA ILE A 81 14.40 -7.51 4.65
C ILE A 81 13.38 -6.37 4.60
N TYR A 82 13.85 -5.18 4.24
CA TYR A 82 13.03 -4.03 3.93
C TYR A 82 13.03 -3.72 2.42
N VAL A 83 11.87 -3.84 1.78
CA VAL A 83 11.67 -3.54 0.36
C VAL A 83 11.03 -2.17 0.23
N HIS A 84 11.69 -1.23 -0.46
CA HIS A 84 11.21 0.15 -0.53
C HIS A 84 11.45 0.83 -1.87
N CYS A 85 10.67 1.87 -2.14
CA CYS A 85 10.92 2.82 -3.21
C CYS A 85 10.71 4.23 -2.65
N ASN A 86 10.24 5.20 -3.45
CA ASN A 86 9.95 6.54 -2.93
C ASN A 86 8.71 6.54 -2.05
N ALA A 87 7.57 6.05 -2.57
CA ALA A 87 6.28 6.10 -1.89
C ALA A 87 5.83 4.77 -1.26
N GLY A 88 6.50 3.66 -1.59
CA GLY A 88 6.06 2.33 -1.14
C GLY A 88 4.71 1.91 -1.69
N VAL A 89 4.42 2.30 -2.94
CA VAL A 89 3.11 2.15 -3.60
C VAL A 89 3.21 1.25 -4.83
N SER A 90 4.16 1.55 -5.72
CA SER A 90 4.21 0.94 -7.06
C SER A 90 5.44 0.07 -7.28
N ARG A 91 6.64 0.66 -7.44
CA ARG A 91 7.90 -0.08 -7.69
C ARG A 91 8.19 -1.19 -6.68
N SER A 92 8.39 -0.84 -5.41
CA SER A 92 8.70 -1.82 -4.35
C SER A 92 7.57 -2.83 -4.13
N ALA A 93 6.31 -2.37 -4.18
CA ALA A 93 5.16 -3.24 -4.06
C ALA A 93 5.11 -4.28 -5.21
N SER A 94 5.53 -3.91 -6.41
CA SER A 94 5.58 -4.83 -7.55
C SER A 94 6.52 -6.01 -7.28
N PHE A 95 7.70 -5.79 -6.69
CA PHE A 95 8.61 -6.89 -6.33
C PHE A 95 8.06 -7.77 -5.22
N VAL A 96 7.39 -7.18 -4.22
CA VAL A 96 6.72 -7.96 -3.16
C VAL A 96 5.58 -8.80 -3.73
N ILE A 97 4.76 -8.26 -4.63
CA ILE A 97 3.70 -9.00 -5.33
C ILE A 97 4.32 -10.14 -6.17
N ALA A 98 5.39 -9.86 -6.91
CA ALA A 98 6.09 -10.85 -7.72
C ALA A 98 6.67 -12.00 -6.85
N TYR A 99 7.15 -11.69 -5.64
CA TYR A 99 7.57 -12.71 -4.67
C TYR A 99 6.44 -13.69 -4.33
N PHE A 100 5.23 -13.19 -4.01
CA PHE A 100 4.10 -14.07 -3.73
C PHE A 100 3.63 -14.86 -4.96
N ILE A 101 3.68 -14.27 -6.14
CA ILE A 101 3.38 -14.99 -7.39
C ILE A 101 4.37 -16.17 -7.56
N ARG A 102 5.67 -15.94 -7.41
CA ARG A 102 6.70 -16.95 -7.67
C ARG A 102 6.75 -18.03 -6.61
N GLU A 103 6.94 -17.62 -5.36
CA GLU A 103 7.23 -18.51 -4.24
C GLU A 103 5.97 -19.19 -3.71
N HIS A 104 4.83 -18.49 -3.75
CA HIS A 104 3.57 -18.98 -3.19
C HIS A 104 2.57 -19.40 -4.25
N GLY A 105 2.86 -19.20 -5.54
CA GLY A 105 2.00 -19.65 -6.64
C GLY A 105 0.67 -18.89 -6.73
N LEU A 106 0.58 -17.72 -6.10
CA LEU A 106 -0.62 -16.88 -6.17
C LEU A 106 -0.80 -16.31 -7.58
N THR A 107 -2.06 -16.10 -7.98
CA THR A 107 -2.38 -15.25 -9.12
C THR A 107 -1.99 -13.81 -8.82
N PHE A 108 -1.90 -12.97 -9.86
CA PHE A 108 -1.62 -11.55 -9.67
C PHE A 108 -2.67 -10.89 -8.76
N GLU A 109 -3.94 -11.20 -8.96
CA GLU A 109 -5.06 -10.64 -8.21
C GLU A 109 -5.01 -11.07 -6.73
N GLU A 110 -4.74 -12.35 -6.44
CA GLU A 110 -4.56 -12.85 -5.08
C GLU A 110 -3.37 -12.19 -4.38
N ALA A 111 -2.22 -12.12 -5.04
CA ALA A 111 -1.02 -11.50 -4.49
C ALA A 111 -1.20 -10.00 -4.25
N LEU A 112 -1.81 -9.27 -5.20
CA LEU A 112 -2.13 -7.86 -5.05
C LEU A 112 -3.07 -7.64 -3.85
N ASN A 113 -4.15 -8.40 -3.76
CA ASN A 113 -5.12 -8.27 -2.68
C ASN A 113 -4.51 -8.61 -1.32
N PHE A 114 -3.66 -9.64 -1.24
CA PHE A 114 -2.94 -9.99 -0.01
C PHE A 114 -2.06 -8.85 0.49
N VAL A 115 -1.20 -8.31 -0.39
CA VAL A 115 -0.29 -7.21 -0.03
C VAL A 115 -1.08 -5.93 0.28
N LYS A 116 -2.14 -5.65 -0.48
CA LYS A 116 -3.02 -4.49 -0.27
C LYS A 116 -3.79 -4.56 1.04
N ALA A 117 -4.24 -5.75 1.47
CA ALA A 117 -4.89 -5.94 2.77
C ALA A 117 -3.96 -5.58 3.95
N LYS A 118 -2.65 -5.75 3.80
CA LYS A 118 -1.65 -5.33 4.80
C LYS A 118 -1.29 -3.85 4.63
N ARG A 119 -1.16 -3.37 3.40
CA ARG A 119 -0.80 -1.97 3.06
C ARG A 119 -1.76 -1.40 2.02
N GLY A 120 -2.84 -0.76 2.46
CA GLY A 120 -3.96 -0.31 1.60
C GLY A 120 -3.58 0.58 0.42
N CYS A 121 -2.50 1.37 0.53
CA CYS A 121 -2.03 2.24 -0.54
C CYS A 121 -1.26 1.52 -1.67
N VAL A 122 -1.08 0.20 -1.59
CA VAL A 122 -0.38 -0.59 -2.61
C VAL A 122 -1.16 -0.55 -3.92
N PHE A 123 -0.48 -0.05 -4.95
CA PHE A 123 -1.06 0.11 -6.27
C PHE A 123 0.03 0.29 -7.33
N PRO A 124 0.59 -0.82 -7.88
CA PRO A 124 1.49 -0.76 -9.02
C PRO A 124 0.92 0.06 -10.18
N ASN A 125 1.76 0.80 -10.91
CA ASN A 125 1.31 1.43 -12.15
C ASN A 125 0.89 0.35 -13.18
N TYR A 126 0.08 0.70 -14.19
CA TYR A 126 -0.46 -0.33 -15.11
C TYR A 126 0.58 -1.11 -15.89
N GLY A 127 1.71 -0.49 -16.22
CA GLY A 127 2.78 -1.17 -16.93
C GLY A 127 3.31 -2.31 -16.08
N PHE A 128 3.48 -2.05 -14.79
CA PHE A 128 3.89 -3.06 -13.82
C PHE A 128 2.81 -4.09 -13.56
N GLN A 129 1.53 -3.70 -13.47
CA GLN A 129 0.44 -4.67 -13.33
C GLN A 129 0.41 -5.65 -14.52
N LYS A 130 0.53 -5.15 -15.76
CA LYS A 130 0.60 -6.00 -16.96
C LYS A 130 1.80 -6.93 -16.93
N GLN A 131 2.95 -6.44 -16.49
CA GLN A 131 4.17 -7.24 -16.34
C GLN A 131 4.02 -8.30 -15.25
N LEU A 132 3.38 -8.01 -14.11
CA LEU A 132 3.10 -8.98 -13.05
C LEU A 132 2.14 -10.08 -13.52
N GLN A 133 1.09 -9.72 -14.26
CA GLN A 133 0.18 -10.69 -14.88
C GLN A 133 0.90 -11.58 -15.90
N GLN A 134 1.80 -11.01 -16.71
CA GLN A 134 2.64 -11.78 -17.62
C GLN A 134 3.58 -12.72 -16.85
N TYR A 135 4.21 -12.22 -15.79
CA TYR A 135 5.12 -12.99 -14.96
C TYR A 135 4.43 -14.19 -14.29
N ALA A 136 3.21 -13.99 -13.76
CA ALA A 136 2.39 -15.07 -13.20
C ALA A 136 2.13 -16.20 -14.20
N LYS A 137 1.85 -15.86 -15.47
CA LYS A 137 1.66 -16.86 -16.54
C LYS A 137 2.94 -17.64 -16.84
N THR A 138 4.10 -16.97 -16.85
CA THR A 138 5.41 -17.60 -17.03
C THR A 138 5.71 -18.58 -15.90
N VAL A 139 5.57 -18.15 -14.65
CA VAL A 139 5.80 -19.00 -13.46
C VAL A 139 4.87 -20.22 -13.47
N ALA A 140 3.58 -20.04 -13.79
CA ALA A 140 2.61 -21.13 -13.85
C ALA A 140 2.94 -22.16 -14.95
N SER A 141 3.51 -21.69 -16.07
CA SER A 141 3.90 -22.57 -17.18
C SER A 141 5.16 -23.39 -16.85
N SER A 142 6.15 -22.79 -16.17
CA SER A 142 7.37 -23.49 -15.74
C SER A 142 7.08 -24.63 -14.75
N LYS A 143 6.06 -24.50 -13.89
CA LYS A 143 5.63 -25.56 -12.95
C LYS A 143 4.93 -26.75 -13.63
N LYS A 144 4.38 -26.59 -14.84
CA LYS A 144 3.72 -27.68 -15.59
C LYS A 144 4.68 -28.52 -16.45
N GLY A 145 5.91 -28.05 -16.67
CA GLY A 145 6.92 -28.72 -17.50
C GLY A 145 7.77 -29.78 -16.78
N SER A 146 7.67 -29.89 -15.44
CA SER A 146 8.50 -30.80 -14.63
C SER A 146 7.82 -32.12 -14.24
N ASP A 147 6.58 -32.39 -14.69
CA ASP A 147 5.80 -33.57 -14.28
C ASP A 147 5.48 -34.53 -15.44
N SER A 148 6.41 -34.70 -16.41
CA SER A 148 6.19 -35.62 -17.54
C SER A 148 7.49 -36.28 -18.01
N GLY A 149 7.97 -37.30 -17.29
CA GLY A 149 9.11 -38.10 -17.76
C GLY A 149 9.68 -39.15 -16.81
N LYS A 150 9.09 -40.37 -16.86
CA LYS A 150 9.64 -41.72 -16.53
C LYS A 150 9.83 -42.15 -15.07
N GLY A 151 9.18 -43.27 -14.76
CA GLY A 151 9.49 -44.12 -13.63
C GLY A 151 10.85 -44.82 -13.74
N GLY A 152 11.37 -45.16 -12.56
CA GLY A 152 12.55 -45.98 -12.32
C GLY A 152 12.81 -45.97 -10.82
N ALA A 153 12.60 -47.10 -10.16
CA ALA A 153 12.92 -47.31 -8.75
C ALA A 153 14.41 -47.05 -8.50
N GLY A 154 14.72 -46.36 -7.41
CA GLY A 154 16.10 -46.10 -6.98
C GLY A 154 16.13 -45.13 -5.80
N ASP A 155 16.03 -45.69 -4.60
CA ASP A 155 16.35 -45.02 -3.34
C ASP A 155 17.79 -44.48 -3.37
N ILE A 156 17.95 -43.16 -3.26
CA ILE A 156 19.05 -42.54 -2.50
C ILE A 156 18.51 -41.33 -1.74
N ALA A 157 18.79 -41.36 -0.44
CA ALA A 157 18.27 -40.44 0.55
C ALA A 157 18.91 -39.04 0.47
N SER A 158 18.21 -38.11 1.13
CA SER A 158 18.76 -37.03 1.95
C SER A 158 19.64 -35.99 1.25
N VAL A 159 19.08 -34.79 1.02
CA VAL A 159 19.36 -33.56 1.80
C VAL A 159 18.43 -32.48 1.25
N LEU A 160 17.26 -32.31 1.85
CA LEU A 160 16.53 -31.04 1.85
C LEU A 160 15.86 -30.93 3.22
N PRO A 161 16.33 -30.06 4.13
CA PRO A 161 15.54 -29.73 5.30
C PRO A 161 14.27 -29.02 4.83
N SER A 162 13.14 -29.55 5.25
CA SER A 162 11.86 -28.87 5.27
C SER A 162 12.03 -27.51 5.97
N THR A 163 12.13 -26.43 5.21
CA THR A 163 12.00 -25.08 5.74
C THR A 163 10.51 -24.73 5.77
N ALA A 164 10.12 -24.03 6.83
CA ALA A 164 8.76 -23.73 7.22
C ALA A 164 7.87 -23.39 6.02
N ALA A 165 6.91 -24.28 5.73
CA ALA A 165 5.75 -23.90 4.96
C ALA A 165 5.09 -22.75 5.72
N VAL A 166 5.31 -21.52 5.24
CA VAL A 166 4.56 -20.36 5.69
C VAL A 166 3.12 -20.68 5.33
N ASP A 167 2.34 -21.11 6.32
CA ASP A 167 0.97 -21.57 6.12
C ASP A 167 0.09 -20.38 5.75
N LEU A 168 0.00 -20.12 4.44
CA LEU A 168 -0.82 -19.05 3.88
C LEU A 168 -2.27 -19.15 4.39
N GLN A 169 -2.82 -20.35 4.61
CA GLN A 169 -4.17 -20.55 5.13
C GLN A 169 -4.32 -19.97 6.55
N ALA A 170 -3.31 -20.15 7.40
CA ALA A 170 -3.29 -19.52 8.72
C ALA A 170 -3.14 -17.98 8.64
N MET A 171 -2.42 -17.46 7.64
CA MET A 171 -2.18 -16.01 7.48
C MET A 171 -3.35 -15.23 6.86
N PHE A 172 -4.13 -15.85 5.96
CA PHE A 172 -5.39 -15.28 5.44
C PHE A 172 -6.48 -15.20 6.53
N SER A 173 -6.32 -15.94 7.63
CA SER A 173 -7.32 -16.09 8.70
C SER A 173 -7.11 -15.16 9.90
N GLN A 174 -6.03 -14.38 9.94
CA GLN A 174 -5.76 -13.46 11.06
C GLN A 174 -6.26 -12.04 10.77
N PRO A 175 -7.17 -11.48 11.59
CA PRO A 175 -7.47 -10.06 11.55
C PRO A 175 -6.20 -9.24 11.84
N PRO A 176 -6.09 -8.00 11.33
CA PRO A 176 -4.88 -7.20 11.51
C PRO A 176 -4.54 -7.04 12.99
N PRO A 177 -3.26 -7.18 13.39
CA PRO A 177 -2.86 -6.95 14.77
C PRO A 177 -3.11 -5.48 15.12
N MET A 178 -4.03 -5.24 16.06
CA MET A 178 -4.10 -3.97 16.76
C MET A 178 -2.80 -3.82 17.57
N THR A 179 -1.92 -2.92 17.18
CA THR A 179 -0.82 -2.49 18.03
C THR A 179 -1.40 -1.67 19.18
N SER A 180 -1.58 -2.32 20.32
CA SER A 180 -1.86 -1.67 21.60
C SER A 180 -0.65 -0.85 21.98
N ILE A 181 -0.73 0.47 21.86
CA ILE A 181 0.20 1.36 22.56
C ILE A 181 -0.31 1.42 24.00
N GLU A 182 0.50 0.92 24.93
CA GLU A 182 0.27 0.98 26.36
C GLU A 182 0.28 2.45 26.83
N GLU A 183 -0.90 3.00 27.11
CA GLU A 183 -1.03 4.27 27.84
C GLU A 183 -0.68 4.05 29.32
N SER A 184 0.36 4.77 29.77
CA SER A 184 0.79 4.84 31.15
C SER A 184 -0.34 5.37 32.05
N LYS A 185 -0.66 4.58 33.08
CA LYS A 185 -1.62 4.87 34.14
C LYS A 185 -1.23 6.10 34.96
N GLU A 186 -2.13 7.08 35.02
CA GLU A 186 -2.36 7.91 36.20
C GLU A 186 -3.88 8.07 36.46
N GLN A 187 -4.30 7.66 37.66
CA GLN A 187 -5.57 7.96 38.34
C GLN A 187 -5.18 8.34 39.78
N PRO A 188 -5.98 9.07 40.61
CA PRO A 188 -7.45 9.12 40.57
C PRO A 188 -8.13 10.46 40.96
N ALA A 189 -9.44 10.57 40.74
CA ALA A 189 -10.37 11.09 41.75
C ALA A 189 -11.82 10.69 41.41
N VAL A 190 -12.55 10.25 42.44
CA VAL A 190 -13.88 9.64 42.42
C VAL A 190 -14.97 10.71 42.23
N ALA A 191 -15.90 10.50 41.29
CA ALA A 191 -17.22 11.11 41.30
C ALA A 191 -18.24 10.20 40.60
N GLU A 192 -19.47 10.22 41.13
CA GLU A 192 -20.59 9.29 40.95
C GLU A 192 -20.99 8.91 39.51
N ALA A 193 -21.53 7.69 39.39
CA ALA A 193 -22.08 7.11 38.17
C ALA A 193 -23.41 7.77 37.75
N PRO A 194 -23.60 8.14 36.47
CA PRO A 194 -24.93 8.34 35.90
C PRO A 194 -25.44 7.09 35.18
N LYS A 195 -26.77 6.91 35.24
CA LYS A 195 -27.60 5.82 34.70
C LYS A 195 -27.57 5.75 33.16
N PRO A 196 -28.03 4.63 32.54
CA PRO A 196 -27.89 4.39 31.10
C PRO A 196 -28.79 5.36 30.32
N VAL A 197 -28.20 6.14 29.42
CA VAL A 197 -28.92 6.97 28.44
C VAL A 197 -28.87 6.26 27.10
N GLU A 198 -30.04 6.18 26.47
CA GLU A 198 -30.34 5.56 25.18
C GLU A 198 -29.41 6.06 24.07
N ALA A 199 -29.07 5.18 23.12
CA ALA A 199 -28.16 5.47 22.01
C ALA A 199 -28.71 6.57 21.08
N GLU A 200 -28.25 7.80 21.28
CA GLU A 200 -28.44 8.90 20.35
C GLU A 200 -27.70 8.60 19.03
N ALA A 201 -28.41 8.71 17.90
CA ALA A 201 -27.83 8.55 16.58
C ALA A 201 -26.76 9.63 16.34
N VAL A 202 -25.49 9.21 16.21
CA VAL A 202 -24.38 10.12 15.87
C VAL A 202 -24.64 10.70 14.46
N GLN A 203 -24.89 12.01 14.40
CA GLN A 203 -25.16 12.72 13.16
C GLN A 203 -23.89 12.81 12.31
N LYS A 204 -23.90 12.12 11.17
CA LYS A 204 -22.74 12.04 10.27
C LYS A 204 -22.60 13.29 9.40
N LEU A 205 -21.36 13.75 9.20
CA LEU A 205 -21.04 14.88 8.33
C LEU A 205 -21.38 14.56 6.87
N GLN A 206 -21.93 15.56 6.16
CA GLN A 206 -22.26 15.48 4.74
C GLN A 206 -21.56 16.56 3.93
N TYR A 207 -21.31 16.29 2.66
CA TYR A 207 -20.64 17.23 1.76
C TYR A 207 -21.51 17.52 0.54
N SER A 208 -21.74 18.80 0.27
CA SER A 208 -22.55 19.25 -0.86
C SER A 208 -21.72 20.01 -1.89
N CYS A 209 -22.15 19.96 -3.15
CA CYS A 209 -21.58 20.79 -4.20
C CYS A 209 -21.81 22.28 -3.89
N LYS A 210 -20.73 23.07 -3.85
CA LYS A 210 -20.79 24.51 -3.55
C LYS A 210 -21.62 25.33 -4.54
N LYS A 211 -21.72 24.87 -5.80
CA LYS A 211 -22.46 25.55 -6.86
C LYS A 211 -23.97 25.30 -6.82
N CYS A 212 -24.39 24.06 -6.58
CA CYS A 212 -25.80 23.66 -6.74
C CYS A 212 -26.44 23.05 -5.48
N ARG A 213 -25.68 22.98 -4.39
CA ARG A 213 -26.06 22.49 -3.06
C ARG A 213 -26.52 21.02 -3.02
N LYS A 214 -26.36 20.26 -4.10
CA LYS A 214 -26.62 18.80 -4.09
C LYS A 214 -25.64 18.11 -3.15
N VAL A 215 -26.13 17.32 -2.22
CA VAL A 215 -25.33 16.40 -1.39
C VAL A 215 -24.68 15.35 -2.28
N LEU A 216 -23.36 15.17 -2.12
CA LEU A 216 -22.53 14.32 -2.97
C LEU A 216 -22.05 13.05 -2.25
N PHE A 217 -21.65 13.18 -0.99
CA PHE A 217 -21.10 12.10 -0.16
C PHE A 217 -21.17 12.45 1.32
N SER A 218 -20.89 11.48 2.18
CA SER A 218 -20.84 11.61 3.64
C SER A 218 -19.46 11.24 4.20
N GLU A 219 -19.27 11.42 5.50
CA GLU A 219 -18.03 11.01 6.19
C GLU A 219 -17.71 9.52 6.01
N ASP A 220 -18.72 8.67 5.84
CA ASP A 220 -18.56 7.22 5.62
C ASP A 220 -17.84 6.89 4.32
N ASN A 221 -17.77 7.84 3.38
CA ASN A 221 -17.16 7.62 2.07
C ASN A 221 -15.74 8.18 1.99
N LEU A 222 -15.17 8.64 3.11
CA LEU A 222 -13.87 9.29 3.15
C LEU A 222 -12.74 8.28 3.35
N GLU A 223 -11.71 8.39 2.53
CA GLU A 223 -10.45 7.66 2.72
C GLU A 223 -9.59 8.36 3.78
N GLU A 224 -9.26 7.64 4.86
CA GLU A 224 -8.38 8.13 5.92
C GLU A 224 -6.92 8.21 5.42
N HIS A 225 -6.35 9.42 5.38
CA HIS A 225 -4.99 9.61 4.86
C HIS A 225 -4.23 10.78 5.53
N MET A 226 -4.66 11.20 6.72
CA MET A 226 -3.96 12.26 7.45
C MET A 226 -2.61 11.75 7.97
N SER A 227 -1.53 12.46 7.64
CA SER A 227 -0.17 12.15 8.09
C SER A 227 0.18 13.00 9.31
N LYS A 228 0.65 12.37 10.40
CA LYS A 228 1.30 13.06 11.53
C LYS A 228 2.80 13.35 11.28
N VAL A 229 3.31 13.02 10.10
CA VAL A 229 4.75 13.05 9.75
C VAL A 229 4.99 14.02 8.60
N LYS A 230 6.16 14.68 8.56
CA LYS A 230 6.58 15.61 7.49
C LYS A 230 6.48 14.95 6.11
N ALA A 231 6.02 15.70 5.11
CA ALA A 231 5.75 15.19 3.77
C ALA A 231 6.90 15.52 2.83
N TYR A 232 7.35 14.54 2.04
CA TYR A 232 8.33 14.78 0.98
C TYR A 232 7.65 15.32 -0.29
N ASN A 233 8.06 16.52 -0.71
CA ASN A 233 7.60 17.12 -1.95
C ASN A 233 8.39 16.56 -3.14
N THR A 234 7.72 15.73 -3.94
CA THR A 234 8.30 15.06 -5.11
C THR A 234 8.71 16.02 -6.24
N LYS A 235 8.19 17.26 -6.27
CA LYS A 235 8.55 18.27 -7.27
C LYS A 235 9.75 19.12 -6.87
N THR A 236 9.92 19.35 -5.58
CA THR A 236 10.97 20.26 -5.05
C THR A 236 12.06 19.52 -4.27
N HIS A 237 11.97 18.20 -4.17
CA HIS A 237 12.91 17.34 -3.45
C HIS A 237 13.19 17.79 -2.01
N SER A 238 12.16 18.29 -1.31
CA SER A 238 12.31 18.85 0.03
C SER A 238 11.26 18.33 0.99
N LEU A 239 11.64 18.26 2.28
CA LEU A 239 10.71 18.00 3.37
C LEU A 239 9.88 19.26 3.61
N ARG A 240 8.55 19.10 3.57
CA ARG A 240 7.60 20.17 3.87
C ARG A 240 6.88 19.85 5.17
N GLU A 241 6.71 20.88 6.01
CA GLU A 241 5.81 20.78 7.16
C GLU A 241 4.39 20.47 6.68
N VAL A 242 3.82 19.39 7.21
CA VAL A 242 2.48 18.94 6.86
C VAL A 242 1.47 19.82 7.56
N SER A 243 0.62 20.51 6.80
CA SER A 243 -0.57 21.12 7.37
C SER A 243 -1.49 20.01 7.85
N GLN A 244 -1.95 20.09 9.11
CA GLN A 244 -2.96 19.17 9.64
C GLN A 244 -4.29 19.27 8.89
N GLU A 245 -4.46 20.26 8.02
CA GLU A 245 -5.62 20.37 7.15
C GLU A 245 -5.22 20.13 5.69
N CYS A 246 -5.70 19.02 5.12
CA CYS A 246 -5.56 18.74 3.69
C CYS A 246 -6.41 19.72 2.87
N SER A 247 -5.91 20.15 1.70
CA SER A 247 -6.67 21.00 0.76
C SER A 247 -7.72 20.22 -0.04
N SER A 248 -7.63 18.89 0.00
CA SER A 248 -8.48 17.97 -0.73
C SER A 248 -8.97 16.85 0.18
N ILE A 249 -10.10 16.28 -0.19
CA ILE A 249 -10.74 15.12 0.43
C ILE A 249 -10.58 13.98 -0.57
N PHE A 250 -10.26 12.78 -0.09
CA PHE A 250 -10.23 11.58 -0.92
C PHE A 250 -11.41 10.70 -0.56
N LEU A 251 -12.05 10.15 -1.59
CA LEU A 251 -13.21 9.29 -1.44
C LEU A 251 -12.87 7.85 -1.82
N GLU A 252 -13.65 6.93 -1.27
CA GLU A 252 -13.83 5.61 -1.87
C GLU A 252 -14.51 5.74 -3.25
N GLN A 253 -14.49 4.67 -4.04
CA GLN A 253 -15.16 4.66 -5.34
C GLN A 253 -16.68 4.82 -5.16
N MET A 254 -17.24 5.87 -5.74
CA MET A 254 -18.68 6.16 -5.70
C MET A 254 -19.33 5.88 -7.05
N ASP A 255 -20.54 5.32 -7.05
CA ASP A 255 -21.28 4.96 -8.28
C ASP A 255 -21.51 6.14 -9.24
N TRP A 256 -21.59 7.37 -8.71
CA TRP A 256 -21.81 8.56 -9.53
C TRP A 256 -20.53 9.15 -10.14
N ILE A 257 -19.34 8.65 -9.73
CA ILE A 257 -18.06 9.04 -10.33
C ILE A 257 -17.84 8.15 -11.55
N VAL A 258 -18.19 8.69 -12.72
CA VAL A 258 -18.03 7.99 -14.00
C VAL A 258 -16.60 8.17 -14.50
N ILE A 259 -15.93 7.06 -14.81
CA ILE A 259 -14.66 7.02 -15.51
C ILE A 259 -14.99 6.87 -16.99
N GLU A 260 -14.88 7.96 -17.75
CA GLU A 260 -15.28 8.00 -19.16
C GLU A 260 -14.37 7.14 -20.05
N ASP A 261 -13.09 7.03 -19.69
CA ASP A 261 -12.10 6.23 -20.41
C ASP A 261 -11.17 5.55 -19.39
N GLU A 262 -11.24 4.22 -19.30
CA GLU A 262 -10.37 3.40 -18.44
C GLU A 262 -8.91 3.40 -18.91
N SER A 263 -8.65 3.79 -20.16
CA SER A 263 -7.29 3.96 -20.67
C SER A 263 -6.64 5.26 -20.17
N GLU A 264 -7.45 6.25 -19.76
CA GLU A 264 -6.95 7.49 -19.18
C GLU A 264 -6.60 7.32 -17.69
N GLN A 265 -5.32 7.55 -17.38
CA GLN A 265 -4.76 7.36 -16.04
C GLN A 265 -5.28 8.35 -14.99
N MET A 266 -5.82 9.47 -15.43
CA MET A 266 -6.43 10.50 -14.59
C MET A 266 -7.51 11.24 -15.37
N GLY A 267 -8.54 11.72 -14.69
CA GLY A 267 -9.59 12.51 -15.32
C GLY A 267 -10.27 13.47 -14.36
N LYS A 268 -11.33 14.13 -14.83
CA LYS A 268 -12.10 15.12 -14.05
C LYS A 268 -13.24 14.42 -13.30
N ILE A 269 -13.51 14.86 -12.08
CA ILE A 269 -14.76 14.52 -11.37
C ILE A 269 -15.66 15.75 -11.41
N SER A 270 -16.87 15.56 -11.92
CA SER A 270 -17.88 16.61 -12.08
C SER A 270 -19.10 16.34 -11.21
N CYS A 271 -19.73 17.40 -10.69
CA CYS A 271 -20.97 17.27 -9.95
C CYS A 271 -22.07 16.68 -10.86
N PRO A 272 -22.78 15.61 -10.44
CA PRO A 272 -23.76 14.94 -11.29
C PRO A 272 -25.00 15.80 -11.58
N LYS A 273 -25.26 16.86 -10.80
CA LYS A 273 -26.40 17.78 -11.02
C LYS A 273 -26.07 18.97 -11.91
N CYS A 274 -24.93 19.62 -11.69
CA CYS A 274 -24.61 20.89 -12.35
C CYS A 274 -23.37 20.84 -13.24
N GLN A 275 -22.73 19.68 -13.37
CA GLN A 275 -21.55 19.42 -14.19
C GLN A 275 -20.33 20.31 -13.86
N GLU A 276 -20.34 20.99 -12.71
CA GLU A 276 -19.19 21.74 -12.22
C GLU A 276 -18.06 20.78 -11.88
N LYS A 277 -16.84 21.10 -12.32
CA LYS A 277 -15.64 20.35 -11.93
C LYS A 277 -15.36 20.54 -10.44
N ILE A 278 -15.48 19.46 -9.68
CA ILE A 278 -15.27 19.44 -8.23
C ILE A 278 -13.98 18.74 -7.82
N GLY A 279 -13.40 17.95 -8.71
CA GLY A 279 -12.24 17.12 -8.39
C GLY A 279 -11.57 16.48 -9.59
N LYS A 280 -10.74 15.48 -9.30
CA LYS A 280 -10.05 14.63 -10.26
C LYS A 280 -9.99 13.20 -9.74
N TYR A 281 -10.09 12.23 -10.64
CA TYR A 281 -9.78 10.84 -10.32
C TYR A 281 -8.39 10.51 -10.84
N TYR A 282 -7.72 9.59 -10.13
CA TYR A 282 -6.42 9.06 -10.49
C TYR A 282 -6.48 7.55 -10.34
N ILE A 283 -6.42 6.84 -11.46
CA ILE A 283 -6.50 5.37 -11.46
C ILE A 283 -5.36 4.81 -10.59
N TYR A 284 -4.14 5.35 -10.72
CA TYR A 284 -2.97 4.93 -9.93
C TYR A 284 -2.78 5.65 -8.60
N GLY A 285 -3.77 6.43 -8.19
CA GLY A 285 -3.69 7.25 -7.00
C GLY A 285 -3.00 8.59 -7.18
N ALA A 286 -3.05 9.39 -6.12
CA ALA A 286 -2.44 10.71 -6.07
C ALA A 286 -1.85 10.99 -4.69
N GLN A 287 -0.82 11.82 -4.67
CA GLN A 287 -0.26 12.37 -3.45
C GLN A 287 -1.15 13.50 -2.93
N CYS A 288 -1.65 13.36 -1.71
CA CYS A 288 -2.34 14.44 -1.02
C CYS A 288 -1.35 15.54 -0.58
N SER A 289 -1.83 16.74 -0.29
CA SER A 289 -1.02 17.84 0.26
C SER A 289 -0.38 17.51 1.61
N CYS A 290 -0.91 16.52 2.35
CA CYS A 290 -0.29 15.98 3.56
C CYS A 290 0.86 15.01 3.28
N GLY A 291 1.20 14.75 2.02
CA GLY A 291 2.28 13.85 1.61
C GLY A 291 1.87 12.39 1.44
N ARG A 292 0.74 11.98 2.02
CA ARG A 292 0.24 10.60 1.91
C ARG A 292 -0.24 10.31 0.49
N TRP A 293 0.15 9.16 -0.05
CA TRP A 293 -0.38 8.64 -1.31
C TRP A 293 -1.69 7.89 -1.07
N VAL A 294 -2.73 8.21 -1.86
CA VAL A 294 -4.04 7.54 -1.82
C VAL A 294 -4.31 6.91 -3.17
N ALA A 295 -4.63 5.60 -3.21
CA ALA A 295 -4.80 4.84 -4.44
C ALA A 295 -5.91 3.76 -4.34
N PRO A 296 -6.89 3.73 -5.28
CA PRO A 296 -7.14 4.73 -6.32
C PRO A 296 -7.48 6.11 -5.72
N GLY A 297 -7.20 7.18 -6.44
CA GLY A 297 -7.27 8.54 -5.89
C GLY A 297 -8.48 9.30 -6.41
N TYR A 298 -9.62 9.23 -5.71
CA TYR A 298 -10.79 10.07 -6.04
C TYR A 298 -10.74 11.39 -5.25
N GLN A 299 -10.00 12.35 -5.79
CA GLN A 299 -9.69 13.61 -5.11
C GLN A 299 -10.79 14.66 -5.35
N ILE A 300 -11.45 15.11 -4.28
CA ILE A 300 -12.37 16.25 -4.28
C ILE A 300 -11.68 17.46 -3.65
N HIS A 301 -11.74 18.62 -4.32
CA HIS A 301 -11.18 19.84 -3.75
C HIS A 301 -12.12 20.45 -2.70
N LYS A 302 -11.61 20.70 -1.48
CA LYS A 302 -12.41 21.31 -0.39
C LYS A 302 -13.01 22.66 -0.78
N SER A 303 -12.35 23.41 -1.66
CA SER A 303 -12.86 24.70 -2.16
C SER A 303 -14.13 24.58 -3.03
N LYS A 304 -14.46 23.38 -3.51
CA LYS A 304 -15.58 23.10 -4.42
C LYS A 304 -16.78 22.42 -3.74
N VAL A 305 -16.66 22.08 -2.46
CA VAL A 305 -17.72 21.47 -1.66
C VAL A 305 -17.91 22.23 -0.35
N ASP A 306 -19.11 22.15 0.22
CA ASP A 306 -19.40 22.69 1.54
C ASP A 306 -19.75 21.55 2.50
N GLU A 307 -19.20 21.61 3.70
CA GLU A 307 -19.49 20.70 4.80
C GLU A 307 -20.83 21.09 5.45
N ILE A 308 -21.70 20.11 5.62
CA ILE A 308 -23.04 20.25 6.18
C ILE A 308 -23.15 19.28 7.35
N ARG A 309 -23.57 19.80 8.50
CA ARG A 309 -24.10 18.99 9.60
C ARG A 309 -25.62 18.98 9.46
N PRO A 310 -26.26 17.82 9.18
CA PRO A 310 -27.71 17.76 9.11
C PRO A 310 -28.29 18.05 10.51
N PHE A 311 -29.01 19.16 10.66
CA PHE A 311 -29.76 19.47 11.88
C PHE A 311 -30.97 18.54 11.98
N VAL A 312 -31.19 17.94 13.15
CA VAL A 312 -32.45 17.28 13.51
C VAL A 312 -33.33 18.32 14.19
N LEU A 313 -34.57 18.47 13.71
CA LEU A 313 -35.64 19.25 14.35
C LEU A 313 -36.16 18.51 15.58
#